data_AF-A0A1G0KLA6-F1
#
_entry.id   AF-A0A1G0KLA6-F1
#
_cell.length_a   1.000
_cell.length_b   1.000
_cell.length_c   1.000
_cell.angle_alpha   90.00
_cell.angle_beta   90.00
_cell.angle_gamma   90.00
#
_symmetry.space_group_name_H-M   'P 1'
#
loop_
_entity.id
_entity.type
_entity.pdbx_description
1 polymer ?
#
loop_
_entity_poly.entity_id
_entity_poly.type
_entity_poly.pdbx_seq_one_letter_code
_entity_poly.pdbx_strand_id
1 'polypeptide(L)'
;MRCPFCSANDTRVIDSRLVGEGDQIRRRRECVACSERFTTYEVAELTYPHINKSDGRREQFNEDKLRTGMFRALEKRPVDMEQIE
;
A
#
# COMPACT_ATOMS: atom_id res chain seq x y z
N MET A 1 8.12 -8.61 -15.80
CA MET A 1 9.00 -8.14 -14.71
C MET A 1 10.42 -8.42 -15.15
N ARG A 2 11.36 -7.52 -14.91
CA ARG A 2 12.76 -7.73 -15.30
C ARG A 2 13.44 -8.73 -14.36
N CYS A 3 14.15 -9.71 -14.91
CA CYS A 3 14.90 -10.69 -14.13
C CYS A 3 16.05 -10.00 -13.36
N PRO A 4 16.17 -10.18 -12.03
CA PRO A 4 17.22 -9.54 -11.25
C PRO A 4 18.62 -10.12 -11.54
N PHE A 5 18.72 -11.30 -12.13
CA PHE A 5 19.99 -11.99 -12.38
C PHE A 5 20.57 -11.68 -13.76
N CYS A 6 19.77 -11.82 -14.82
CA CYS A 6 20.24 -11.66 -16.20
C CYS A 6 19.61 -10.46 -16.92
N SER A 7 18.78 -9.66 -16.24
CA SER A 7 18.15 -8.45 -16.80
C SER A 7 17.17 -8.66 -17.98
N ALA A 8 16.84 -9.90 -18.33
CA ALA A 8 15.83 -10.21 -19.35
C ALA A 8 14.42 -9.78 -18.90
N ASN A 9 13.55 -9.42 -19.85
CA ASN A 9 12.18 -8.97 -19.56
C ASN A 9 11.18 -10.14 -19.45
N ASP A 10 11.52 -11.30 -20.01
CA ASP A 10 10.66 -12.48 -20.05
C ASP A 10 10.81 -13.33 -18.80
N THR A 11 9.75 -13.30 -17.99
CA THR A 11 9.65 -14.04 -16.73
C THR A 11 8.27 -14.68 -16.64
N ARG A 12 8.22 -15.97 -16.32
CA ARG A 12 6.99 -16.73 -16.14
C ARG A 12 6.59 -16.75 -14.67
N VAL A 13 5.30 -16.57 -14.38
CA VAL A 13 4.75 -16.76 -13.03
C VAL A 13 4.50 -18.26 -12.81
N ILE A 14 5.06 -18.83 -11.74
CA ILE A 14 4.88 -20.23 -11.36
C ILE A 14 3.78 -20.39 -10.31
N ASP A 15 3.79 -19.54 -9.29
CA ASP A 15 2.91 -19.63 -8.14
C ASP A 15 2.53 -18.21 -7.69
N SER A 16 1.27 -18.02 -7.30
CA SER A 16 0.72 -16.74 -6.86
C SER A 16 -0.13 -16.96 -5.63
N ARG A 17 0.15 -16.23 -4.54
CA ARG A 17 -0.59 -16.33 -3.27
C ARG A 17 -0.86 -14.96 -2.70
N LEU A 18 -1.98 -14.81 -2.01
CA LEU A 18 -2.27 -13.66 -1.17
C LEU A 18 -1.48 -13.78 0.14
N VAL A 19 -0.93 -12.67 0.61
CA VAL A 19 -0.21 -12.53 1.88
C VAL A 19 -0.56 -11.20 2.53
N GLY A 20 -0.27 -11.05 3.83
CA GLY A 20 -0.55 -9.82 4.58
C GLY A 20 -2.04 -9.50 4.64
N GLU A 21 -2.84 -10.44 5.16
CA GLU A 21 -4.31 -10.33 5.27
C GLU A 21 -5.06 -10.07 3.95
N GLY A 22 -4.40 -10.25 2.79
CA GLY A 22 -5.00 -10.07 1.47
C GLY A 22 -4.54 -8.84 0.71
N ASP A 23 -3.78 -7.94 1.36
CA ASP A 23 -3.37 -6.67 0.74
C ASP A 23 -2.16 -6.79 -0.18
N GLN A 24 -1.51 -7.95 -0.21
CA GLN A 24 -0.29 -8.17 -0.97
C GLN A 24 -0.35 -9.49 -1.75
N ILE A 25 0.17 -9.47 -2.98
CA ILE A 25 0.30 -10.66 -3.82
C ILE A 25 1.77 -11.06 -3.88
N ARG A 26 2.09 -12.23 -3.34
CA ARG A 26 3.40 -12.87 -3.48
C ARG A 26 3.39 -13.75 -4.73
N ARG A 27 4.27 -13.47 -5.70
CA ARG A 27 4.44 -14.27 -6.92
C ARG A 27 5.83 -14.89 -6.99
N ARG A 28 5.91 -16.20 -7.20
CA ARG A 28 7.16 -16.89 -7.56
C ARG A 28 7.30 -16.86 -9.08
N ARG A 29 8.42 -16.33 -9.57
CA ARG A 29 8.73 -16.17 -10.99
C ARG A 29 9.97 -16.97 -11.37
N GLU A 30 10.03 -17.37 -12.64
CA GLU A 30 11.18 -18.03 -13.26
C GLU A 30 11.54 -17.29 -14.54
N CYS A 31 12.82 -17.01 -14.72
CA CYS A 31 13.32 -16.37 -15.93
C CYS A 31 13.39 -17.38 -17.08
N VAL A 32 12.91 -17.00 -18.26
CA VAL A 32 12.98 -17.87 -19.45
C VAL A 32 14.40 -17.93 -20.03
N ALA A 33 15.21 -16.90 -19.80
CA ALA A 33 16.57 -16.80 -20.37
C ALA A 33 17.65 -17.51 -19.53
N CYS A 34 17.60 -17.41 -18.19
CA CYS A 34 18.61 -18.01 -17.31
C CYS A 34 18.06 -19.09 -16.36
N SER A 35 16.76 -19.41 -16.45
CA SER A 35 16.08 -20.41 -15.60
C SER A 35 16.08 -20.11 -14.09
N GLU A 36 16.62 -18.96 -13.67
CA GLU A 36 16.65 -18.57 -12.27
C GLU A 36 15.28 -18.22 -11.72
N ARG A 37 15.07 -18.54 -10.44
CA ARG A 37 13.80 -18.35 -9.74
C ARG A 37 13.90 -17.25 -8.69
N PHE A 38 12.90 -16.39 -8.63
CA PHE A 38 12.84 -15.30 -7.66
C PHE A 38 11.39 -15.02 -7.23
N THR A 39 11.23 -14.29 -6.14
CA THR A 39 9.91 -13.93 -5.58
C THR A 39 9.70 -12.43 -5.74
N THR A 40 8.50 -12.02 -6.17
CA THR A 40 8.07 -10.63 -6.18
C THR A 40 6.89 -10.45 -5.24
N TYR A 41 6.85 -9.30 -4.58
CA TYR A 41 5.70 -8.86 -3.78
C TYR A 41 5.07 -7.69 -4.53
N GLU A 42 3.78 -7.79 -4.81
CA GLU A 42 3.00 -6.76 -5.45
C GLU A 42 2.00 -6.23 -4.43
N VAL A 43 1.98 -4.92 -4.27
CA VAL A 43 1.12 -4.20 -3.33
C VAL A 43 0.39 -3.12 -4.12
N ALA A 44 -0.88 -2.88 -3.80
CA ALA A 44 -1.61 -1.77 -4.39
C ALA A 44 -0.95 -0.45 -3.95
N GLU A 45 -0.49 0.35 -4.92
CA GLU A 45 -0.03 1.70 -4.64
C GLU A 45 -1.25 2.63 -4.56
N LEU A 46 -1.63 3.00 -3.33
CA LEU A 46 -2.73 3.93 -3.08
C LEU A 46 -2.22 5.36 -3.26
N THR A 47 -2.62 6.00 -4.34
CA THR A 47 -2.42 7.44 -4.52
C THR A 47 -3.61 8.19 -3.95
N TYR A 48 -3.43 8.79 -2.77
CA TYR A 48 -4.48 9.57 -2.14
C TYR A 48 -4.69 10.95 -2.81
N PRO A 49 -5.93 11.46 -2.86
CA PRO A 49 -6.22 12.75 -3.47
C PRO A 49 -5.64 13.91 -2.65
N HIS A 50 -5.56 15.08 -3.28
CA HIS A 50 -5.28 16.33 -2.58
C HIS A 50 -6.58 16.92 -2.03
N ILE A 51 -6.54 17.38 -0.78
CA ILE A 51 -7.64 18.03 -0.08
C ILE A 51 -7.46 19.55 -0.18
N ASN A 52 -8.53 20.25 -0.60
CA ASN A 52 -8.63 21.71 -0.45
C ASN A 52 -9.11 22.02 0.97
N LYS A 53 -8.25 22.63 1.77
CA LYS A 53 -8.57 23.06 3.13
C LYS A 53 -9.42 24.33 3.10
N SER A 54 -10.12 24.61 4.20
CA SER A 54 -10.96 25.81 4.35
C SER A 54 -10.18 27.13 4.27
N ASP A 55 -8.88 27.09 4.55
CA ASP A 55 -7.94 28.20 4.37
C ASP A 55 -7.39 28.31 2.93
N GLY A 56 -7.91 27.52 2.00
CA GLY A 56 -7.54 27.51 0.57
C GLY A 56 -6.28 26.71 0.24
N ARG A 57 -5.59 26.14 1.24
CA ARG A 57 -4.37 25.34 0.98
C ARG A 57 -4.72 23.97 0.40
N ARG A 58 -3.85 23.47 -0.48
CA ARG A 58 -3.89 22.09 -0.99
C ARG A 58 -2.86 21.25 -0.28
N GLU A 59 -3.29 20.13 0.29
CA GLU A 59 -2.41 19.15 0.89
C GLU A 59 -2.81 17.75 0.48
N GLN A 60 -1.84 16.83 0.38
CA GLN A 60 -2.17 15.42 0.18
C GLN A 60 -2.96 14.91 1.38
N PHE A 61 -4.00 14.11 1.13
CA PHE A 61 -4.74 13.46 2.20
C PHE A 61 -3.77 12.62 3.04
N ASN A 62 -3.86 12.80 4.35
CA ASN A 62 -3.07 12.09 5.35
C ASN A 62 -4.04 11.64 6.45
N GLU A 63 -4.21 10.32 6.57
CA GLU A 63 -5.14 9.71 7.53
C GLU A 63 -4.75 10.01 8.98
N ASP A 64 -3.46 9.92 9.33
CA ASP A 64 -2.96 10.20 10.68
C ASP A 64 -3.24 11.63 11.11
N LYS A 65 -3.13 12.58 10.17
CA LYS A 65 -3.45 13.98 10.41
C LYS A 65 -4.95 14.16 10.70
N LEU A 66 -5.81 13.46 9.97
CA LEU A 66 -7.26 13.49 10.18
C LEU A 66 -7.61 12.89 11.54
N ARG A 67 -7.09 11.69 11.86
CA ARG A 67 -7.26 11.02 13.16
C ARG A 67 -6.81 11.89 14.32
N THR A 68 -5.62 12.49 14.23
CA THR A 68 -5.11 13.41 15.25
C THR A 68 -6.04 14.62 15.43
N GLY A 69 -6.57 15.17 14.33
CA GLY A 69 -7.55 16.25 14.36
C GLY A 69 -8.86 15.86 15.08
N MET A 70 -9.38 14.66 14.80
CA MET A 70 -10.56 14.10 15.46
C MET A 70 -10.33 13.89 16.95
N PHE A 71 -9.22 13.27 17.35
CA PHE A 71 -8.89 13.06 18.77
C PHE A 71 -8.77 14.37 19.55
N ARG A 72 -8.16 15.40 18.95
CA ARG A 72 -8.09 16.74 19.57
C ARG A 72 -9.47 17.39 19.72
N ALA A 73 -10.34 17.25 18.72
CA ALA A 73 -11.68 17.83 18.77
C ALA A 73 -12.59 17.14 19.82
N LEU A 74 -12.36 15.86 20.07
CA LEU A 74 -13.11 15.03 21.01
C LEU A 74 -12.46 14.95 22.41
N GLU A 75 -11.36 15.66 22.64
CA GLU A 75 -10.71 15.71 23.95
C GLU A 75 -11.69 16.18 25.04
N LYS A 76 -11.82 15.37 26.11
CA LYS A 76 -12.75 15.59 27.25
C LYS A 76 -14.23 15.64 26.87
N ARG A 77 -14.61 15.13 25.69
CA ARG A 77 -16.00 14.91 25.32
C ARG A 77 -16.45 13.52 25.79
N PRO A 78 -17.74 13.34 26.15
CA PRO A 78 -18.28 12.04 26.52
C PRO A 78 -18.54 11.21 25.25
N VAL A 79 -17.47 10.86 24.53
CA VAL A 79 -17.49 10.04 23.32
C VAL A 79 -16.49 8.92 23.54
N ASP A 80 -16.94 7.68 23.39
CA ASP A 80 -16.09 6.51 23.58
C ASP A 80 -15.14 6.33 22.38
N MET A 81 -13.94 5.84 22.64
CA MET A 81 -12.89 5.67 21.61
C MET A 81 -13.31 4.73 20.48
N GLU A 82 -14.09 3.68 20.81
CA GLU A 82 -14.63 2.72 19.85
C GLU A 82 -15.62 3.36 18.85
N GLN A 83 -16.16 4.56 19.15
CA GLN A 83 -17.04 5.28 18.24
C GLN A 83 -16.29 6.21 17.27
N ILE A 84 -14.97 6.36 17.46
CA ILE A 84 -14.08 7.22 16.67
C ILE A 84 -13.28 6.41 15.63
N GLU A 85 -13.01 5.13 15.93
CA GLU A 85 -12.37 4.16 15.02
C GLU A 85 -13.36 3.53 14.04
#